data_AF-A0A0F8XPM4-F1
#
_entry.id   AF-A0A0F8XPM4-F1
#
_cell.length_a   1.000
_cell.length_b   1.000
_cell.length_c   1.000
_cell.angle_alpha   90.00
_cell.angle_beta   90.00
_cell.angle_gamma   90.00
#
_symmetry.space_group_name_H-M   'P 1'
#
loop_
_entity.id
_entity.type
_entity.pdbx_description
1 polymer ?
#
loop_
_entity_poly.entity_id
_entity_poly.type
_entity_poly.pdbx_seq_one_letter_code
_entity_poly.pdbx_strand_id
1 'polypeptide(L)'
;MFETLQAQPADKILALMQMYKDDPRETKIDLGVGVYKDATGLTPIMRAVKSAEHQLWENQNSKAYTGLAGDPAFADAMISMVLGDAIARDC
;
A
#
# COMPACT_ATOMS: atom_id res chain seq x y z
N MET A 1 22.44 15.33 -24.93
CA MET A 1 21.05 15.35 -24.46
C MET A 1 20.90 15.22 -22.93
N PHE A 2 21.74 14.45 -22.21
CA PHE A 2 21.64 14.28 -20.74
C PHE A 2 22.92 14.65 -19.98
N GLU A 3 23.87 15.35 -20.62
CA GLU A 3 25.21 15.64 -20.06
C GLU A 3 25.16 16.57 -18.84
N THR A 4 24.06 17.32 -18.67
CA THR A 4 23.82 18.23 -17.54
C THR A 4 22.78 17.70 -16.55
N LEU A 5 22.27 16.48 -16.76
CA LEU A 5 21.26 15.90 -15.89
C LEU A 5 21.92 15.52 -14.55
N GLN A 6 21.62 16.29 -13.51
CA GLN A 6 22.08 15.99 -12.15
C GLN A 6 21.24 14.87 -11.55
N ALA A 7 21.91 13.82 -11.07
CA ALA A 7 21.26 12.76 -10.33
C ALA A 7 20.64 13.34 -9.04
N GLN A 8 19.35 13.07 -8.84
CA GLN A 8 18.69 13.42 -7.60
C GLN A 8 19.20 12.52 -6.47
N PRO A 9 19.33 13.04 -5.24
CA PRO A 9 19.68 12.21 -4.10
C PRO A 9 18.64 11.10 -3.94
N ALA A 10 19.12 9.89 -3.64
CA ALA A 10 18.24 8.77 -3.34
C ALA A 10 17.34 9.10 -2.14
N ASP A 11 16.10 8.64 -2.19
CA ASP A 11 15.19 8.74 -1.05
C ASP A 11 15.82 8.06 0.18
N LYS A 12 15.82 8.77 1.31
CA LYS A 12 16.53 8.34 2.52
C LYS A 12 15.94 7.04 3.09
N ILE A 13 14.65 6.80 2.91
CA ILE A 13 13.97 5.58 3.37
C ILE A 13 14.37 4.41 2.46
N LEU A 14 14.38 4.61 1.15
CA LEU A 14 14.83 3.59 0.20
C LEU A 14 16.31 3.22 0.39
N ALA A 15 17.16 4.22 0.65
CA ALA A 15 18.58 3.99 0.95
C ALA A 15 18.76 3.14 2.22
N LEU A 16 17.99 3.42 3.27
CA LEU A 16 18.04 2.66 4.52
C LEU A 16 17.57 1.21 4.34
N MET A 17 16.52 0.97 3.54
CA MET A 17 16.10 -0.39 3.18
C MET A 17 17.21 -1.17 2.48
N GLN A 18 17.93 -0.53 1.55
CA GLN A 18 19.03 -1.17 0.84
C GLN A 18 20.19 -1.49 1.79
N MET A 19 20.57 -0.53 2.67
CA MET A 19 21.57 -0.77 3.71
C MET A 19 21.18 -1.90 4.66
N TYR A 20 19.91 -1.96 5.07
CA TYR A 20 19.39 -3.06 5.88
C TYR A 20 19.48 -4.40 5.13
N LYS A 21 19.14 -4.43 3.84
CA LYS A 21 19.21 -5.65 3.02
C LYS A 21 20.64 -6.16 2.87
N ASP A 22 21.60 -5.27 2.63
CA ASP A 22 23.01 -5.59 2.39
C ASP A 22 23.80 -5.93 3.66
N ASP A 23 23.25 -5.63 4.84
CA ASP A 23 23.84 -5.99 6.12
C ASP A 23 23.79 -7.51 6.35
N PRO A 24 24.93 -8.22 6.47
CA PRO A 24 24.95 -9.67 6.62
C PRO A 24 24.63 -10.15 8.03
N ARG A 25 24.53 -9.24 9.02
CA ARG A 25 24.28 -9.62 10.42
C ARG A 25 22.91 -10.29 10.56
N GLU A 26 22.89 -11.49 11.16
CA GLU A 26 21.63 -12.23 11.42
C GLU A 26 20.77 -11.56 12.50
N THR A 27 21.36 -10.72 13.36
CA THR A 27 20.69 -10.04 14.48
C THR A 27 20.26 -8.60 14.16
N LYS A 28 20.26 -8.21 12.88
CA LYS A 28 19.82 -6.87 12.46
C LYS A 28 18.31 -6.68 12.67
N ILE A 29 17.90 -5.45 12.95
CA ILE A 29 16.51 -5.07 13.21
C ILE A 29 16.12 -3.96 12.23
N ASP A 30 15.01 -4.15 11.51
CA ASP A 30 14.45 -3.13 10.61
C ASP A 30 13.39 -2.29 11.34
N LEU A 31 13.76 -1.04 11.64
CA LEU A 31 12.85 0.00 12.17
C LEU A 31 12.79 1.21 11.23
N GLY A 32 13.19 1.04 9.97
CA GLY A 32 13.31 2.13 9.01
C GLY A 32 11.98 2.51 8.38
N VAL A 33 11.29 1.53 7.81
CA VAL A 33 10.00 1.74 7.13
C VAL A 33 8.86 1.42 8.07
N GLY A 34 7.86 2.31 8.14
CA GLY A 34 6.64 2.13 8.93
C GLY A 34 5.69 1.06 8.39
N VAL A 35 6.19 -0.13 8.09
CA VAL A 35 5.39 -1.29 7.66
C VAL A 35 5.04 -2.13 8.87
N TYR A 36 3.76 -2.46 9.02
CA TYR A 36 3.32 -3.38 10.07
C TYR A 36 3.97 -4.76 9.91
N LYS A 37 4.55 -5.24 11.00
CA LYS A 37 5.06 -6.61 11.15
C LYS A 37 4.31 -7.29 12.29
N ASP A 38 3.97 -8.55 12.11
CA ASP A 38 3.40 -9.36 13.18
C ASP A 38 4.48 -9.80 14.19
N ALA A 39 4.08 -10.59 15.20
CA ALA A 39 4.98 -11.10 16.24
C ALA A 39 6.11 -12.00 15.71
N THR A 40 6.03 -12.47 14.46
CA THR A 40 7.06 -13.27 13.80
C THR A 40 8.01 -12.42 12.94
N GLY A 41 7.76 -11.11 12.84
CA GLY A 41 8.55 -10.18 12.03
C GLY A 41 8.16 -10.12 10.54
N LEU A 42 7.10 -10.85 10.16
CA LEU A 42 6.57 -10.89 8.79
C LEU A 42 5.52 -9.80 8.57
N THR A 43 5.31 -9.41 7.32
CA THR A 43 4.22 -8.49 6.92
C THR A 43 3.01 -9.33 6.51
N PRO A 44 1.99 -9.49 7.39
CA PRO A 44 0.90 -10.40 7.12
C PRO A 44 -0.08 -9.81 6.09
N ILE A 45 -0.69 -10.70 5.30
CA ILE A 45 -1.86 -10.34 4.50
C ILE A 45 -3.10 -10.64 5.35
N MET A 46 -3.93 -9.62 5.56
CA MET A 46 -5.12 -9.76 6.40
C MET A 46 -6.10 -10.79 5.82
N ARG A 47 -6.77 -11.56 6.68
CA ARG A 47 -7.75 -12.58 6.28
C ARG A 47 -8.84 -12.04 5.35
N ALA A 48 -9.35 -10.84 5.64
CA ALA A 48 -10.37 -10.19 4.81
C ALA A 48 -9.84 -9.87 3.40
N VAL A 49 -8.61 -9.38 3.30
CA VAL A 49 -7.94 -9.09 2.03
C VAL A 49 -7.72 -10.38 1.23
N LYS A 50 -7.23 -11.45 1.87
CA LYS A 50 -7.06 -12.76 1.21
C LYS A 50 -8.36 -13.32 0.63
N SER A 51 -9.47 -13.18 1.34
CA SER A 51 -10.77 -13.60 0.84
C SER A 51 -11.24 -12.74 -0.34
N ALA A 52 -11.06 -11.42 -0.26
CA ALA A 52 -11.43 -10.50 -1.34
C ALA A 52 -10.61 -10.73 -2.62
N GLU A 53 -9.31 -11.00 -2.50
CA GLU A 53 -8.43 -11.36 -3.64
C GLU A 53 -8.96 -12.59 -4.40
N HIS A 54 -9.39 -13.63 -3.67
CA HIS A 54 -9.95 -14.84 -4.27
C HIS A 54 -11.26 -14.55 -5.02
N GLN A 55 -12.19 -13.84 -4.37
CA GLN A 55 -13.46 -13.45 -5.00
C GLN A 55 -13.26 -12.61 -6.25
N LEU A 56 -12.29 -11.69 -6.22
CA LEU A 56 -11.96 -10.86 -7.37
C LEU A 56 -11.41 -11.72 -8.52
N TRP A 57 -10.51 -12.66 -8.22
CA TRP A 57 -9.96 -13.58 -9.23
C TRP A 57 -11.05 -14.43 -9.90
N GLU A 58 -12.01 -14.94 -9.14
CA GLU A 58 -13.09 -15.78 -9.66
C GLU A 58 -14.12 -15.00 -10.50
N ASN A 59 -14.45 -13.77 -10.10
CA ASN A 59 -15.64 -13.07 -10.61
C ASN A 59 -15.33 -11.89 -11.54
N GLN A 60 -14.08 -11.42 -11.59
CA GLN A 60 -13.75 -10.24 -12.39
C GLN A 60 -13.75 -10.53 -13.88
N ASN A 61 -14.66 -9.87 -14.60
CA ASN A 61 -14.84 -10.06 -16.04
C ASN A 61 -14.20 -8.96 -16.90
N SER A 62 -13.65 -7.90 -16.29
CA SER A 62 -13.05 -6.78 -17.02
C SER A 62 -11.96 -6.08 -16.21
N LYS A 63 -11.00 -5.51 -16.94
CA LYS A 63 -9.96 -4.58 -16.46
C LYS A 63 -10.10 -3.20 -17.12
N ALA A 64 -11.26 -2.90 -17.69
CA ALA A 64 -11.53 -1.62 -18.32
C ALA A 64 -11.34 -0.46 -17.33
N TYR A 65 -11.02 0.72 -17.87
CA TYR A 65 -10.86 1.93 -17.07
C TYR A 65 -12.11 2.22 -16.24
N THR A 66 -11.91 2.57 -14.98
CA THR A 66 -12.93 3.21 -14.16
C THR A 66 -13.07 4.69 -14.54
N GLY A 67 -14.10 5.36 -14.02
CA GLY A 67 -14.21 6.81 -14.13
C GLY A 67 -13.02 7.52 -13.48
N LEU A 68 -12.87 8.82 -13.79
CA LEU A 68 -11.77 9.64 -13.26
C LEU A 68 -11.74 9.67 -11.71
N ALA A 69 -12.91 9.59 -11.09
CA ALA A 69 -13.07 9.55 -9.63
C ALA A 69 -12.82 8.15 -9.02
N GLY A 70 -12.60 7.11 -9.84
CA GLY A 70 -12.45 5.73 -9.39
C GLY A 70 -13.78 4.95 -9.35
N ASP A 71 -13.83 3.92 -8.51
CA ASP A 71 -15.03 3.09 -8.27
C ASP A 71 -15.95 3.77 -7.23
N PRO A 72 -17.21 4.09 -7.57
CA PRO A 72 -18.17 4.65 -6.63
C PRO A 72 -18.34 3.81 -5.36
N ALA A 73 -18.34 2.46 -5.47
CA ALA A 73 -18.51 1.59 -4.31
C ALA A 73 -17.32 1.71 -3.33
N PHE A 74 -16.11 1.93 -3.84
CA PHE A 74 -14.94 2.21 -3.01
C PHE A 74 -15.08 3.55 -2.29
N ALA A 75 -15.48 4.61 -3.01
CA ALA A 75 -15.70 5.92 -2.43
C ALA A 75 -16.75 5.87 -1.32
N ASP A 76 -17.85 5.16 -1.55
CA ASP A 76 -18.95 5.01 -0.60
C ASP A 76 -18.51 4.32 0.70
N ALA A 77 -17.71 3.26 0.58
CA ALA A 77 -17.14 2.55 1.72
C ALA A 77 -16.13 3.42 2.49
N MET A 78 -15.29 4.18 1.79
CA MET A 78 -14.33 5.09 2.40
C MET A 78 -15.01 6.23 3.16
N ILE A 79 -16.05 6.82 2.58
CA ILE A 79 -16.85 7.87 3.24
C ILE A 79 -17.44 7.33 4.54
N SER A 80 -18.07 6.16 4.50
CA SER A 80 -18.64 5.52 5.70
C SER A 80 -17.57 5.21 6.74
N MET A 81 -16.41 4.67 6.33
CA MET A 81 -15.32 4.34 7.26
C MET A 81 -14.71 5.57 7.94
N VAL A 82 -14.54 6.68 7.21
CA VAL A 82 -13.84 7.87 7.71
C VAL A 82 -14.78 8.82 8.46
N LEU A 83 -15.99 9.03 7.95
CA LEU A 83 -16.94 10.01 8.48
C LEU A 83 -18.02 9.39 9.38
N GLY A 84 -18.30 8.09 9.26
CA GLY A 84 -19.43 7.46 9.94
C GLY A 84 -20.73 8.23 9.73
N ASP A 85 -21.49 8.43 10.82
CA ASP A 85 -22.74 9.21 10.82
C ASP A 85 -22.52 10.70 11.15
N ALA A 86 -21.27 11.18 11.16
CA ALA A 86 -20.96 12.55 11.56
C ALA A 86 -21.52 13.61 10.60
N ILE A 87 -21.74 13.25 9.35
CA ILE A 87 -22.31 14.12 8.31
C ILE A 87 -23.37 13.34 7.56
N ALA A 88 -24.51 14.00 7.27
CA ALA A 88 -25.52 13.41 6.40
C ALA A 88 -24.90 13.08 5.04
N ARG A 89 -25.20 11.89 4.55
CA ARG A 89 -24.83 11.47 3.20
C ARG A 89 -25.79 12.14 2.22
N ASP A 90 -25.63 13.44 2.02
CA ASP A 90 -26.43 14.19 1.07
C ASP A 90 -26.04 13.77 -0.35
N CYS A 91 -27.06 13.39 -1.11
CA CYS A 91 -27.02 12.85 -2.46
C CYS A 91 -26.46 13.84 -3.50
#